data_AF-A0A8X6T2J4-F1
#
_entry.id   AF-A0A8X6T2J4-F1
#
_cell.length_a   1.000
_cell.length_b   1.000
_cell.length_c   1.000
_cell.angle_alpha   90.00
_cell.angle_beta   90.00
_cell.angle_gamma   90.00
#
_symmetry.space_group_name_H-M   'P 1'
#
loop_
_entity.id
_entity.type
_entity.pdbx_description
1 polymer ?
#
loop_
_entity_poly.entity_id
_entity_poly.type
_entity_poly.pdbx_seq_one_letter_code
_entity_poly.pdbx_strand_id
1 'polypeptide(L)'
;MFFPPSLAGVSRSVTIAAAYLMSVTTLSCKDSLKVLRGARSIANPNCGFQKQLHQFEFQRLTEERRRLRERYPKQSFQVDEKECRKLLVIYHATTKSKEACGGICRRYGPPPSPKRRSPHRDNPRSS
;
A
#
# COMPACT_ATOMS: atom_id res chain seq x y z
N MET A 1 12.31 -15.65 -14.27
CA MET A 1 12.87 -15.30 -12.95
C MET A 1 11.86 -14.41 -12.24
N PHE A 2 10.95 -15.01 -11.47
CA PHE A 2 9.96 -14.28 -10.68
C PHE A 2 10.69 -13.84 -9.41
N PHE A 3 10.99 -12.56 -9.25
CA PHE A 3 11.41 -12.04 -7.96
C PHE A 3 10.22 -12.22 -7.00
N PRO A 4 10.34 -13.05 -5.95
CA PRO A 4 9.29 -13.11 -4.94
C PRO A 4 9.12 -11.69 -4.37
N PRO A 5 7.88 -11.20 -4.15
CA PRO A 5 7.63 -9.92 -3.50
C PRO A 5 7.94 -10.03 -2.00
N SER A 6 9.18 -10.37 -1.67
CA SER A 6 9.69 -10.30 -0.32
C SER A 6 10.71 -9.15 -0.24
N LEU A 7 10.51 -8.30 0.77
CA LEU A 7 11.51 -7.46 1.43
C LEU A 7 12.15 -6.24 0.74
N ALA A 8 12.28 -6.15 -0.58
CA ALA A 8 13.20 -5.14 -1.13
C ALA A 8 12.70 -3.68 -1.13
N GLY A 9 11.38 -3.43 -1.20
CA GLY A 9 10.86 -2.07 -1.38
C GLY A 9 9.44 -1.79 -0.88
N VAL A 10 8.84 -2.71 -0.10
CA VAL A 10 7.46 -2.57 0.42
C VAL A 10 7.42 -2.04 1.86
N SER A 11 8.50 -2.24 2.63
CA SER A 11 8.54 -1.90 4.06
C SER A 11 9.35 -0.63 4.32
N ARG A 12 10.63 -0.62 3.93
CA ARG A 12 11.54 0.51 4.22
C ARG A 12 11.14 1.81 3.52
N SER A 13 10.83 1.75 2.22
CA SER A 13 10.39 2.92 1.45
C SER A 13 9.07 3.49 1.98
N VAL A 14 8.14 2.61 2.37
CA VAL A 14 6.83 2.97 2.95
C VAL A 14 7.02 3.63 4.32
N THR A 15 7.94 3.15 5.14
CA THR A 15 8.28 3.78 6.43
C THR A 15 8.82 5.19 6.25
N ILE A 16 9.80 5.37 5.36
CA ILE A 16 10.38 6.70 5.10
C ILE A 16 9.34 7.64 4.49
N ALA A 17 8.54 7.17 3.54
CA ALA A 17 7.46 7.94 2.95
C ALA A 17 6.41 8.33 3.99
N ALA A 18 6.01 7.41 4.89
CA ALA A 18 5.06 7.70 5.96
C ALA A 18 5.60 8.78 6.91
N ALA A 19 6.85 8.66 7.36
CA ALA A 19 7.49 9.65 8.23
C ALA A 19 7.57 11.03 7.56
N TYR A 20 7.91 11.06 6.26
CA TYR A 20 7.91 12.31 5.49
C TYR A 20 6.52 12.93 5.43
N LEU A 21 5.49 12.16 5.04
CA LEU A 21 4.10 12.62 4.97
C LEU A 21 3.62 13.17 6.32
N MET A 22 3.91 12.48 7.43
CA MET A 22 3.59 12.97 8.77
C MET A 22 4.27 14.31 9.06
N SER A 23 5.53 14.47 8.64
CA SER A 23 6.35 15.66 8.93
C SER A 23 5.96 16.88 8.11
N VAL A 24 5.44 16.71 6.91
CA VAL A 24 5.00 17.82 6.04
C VAL A 24 3.51 18.12 6.14
N THR A 25 2.69 17.17 6.59
CA THR A 25 1.24 17.35 6.76
C THR A 25 0.80 17.34 8.22
N THR A 26 -0.47 17.59 8.48
CA THR A 26 -1.09 17.44 9.81
C THR A 26 -1.49 15.99 10.15
N LEU A 27 -1.19 15.01 9.30
CA LEU A 27 -1.66 13.63 9.44
C LEU A 27 -0.98 12.85 10.57
N SER A 28 -1.74 11.90 11.11
CA SER A 28 -1.24 10.88 12.05
C SER A 28 -0.45 9.78 11.34
N CYS A 29 0.28 8.96 12.09
CA CYS A 29 0.92 7.74 11.57
C CYS A 29 -0.11 6.85 10.86
N LYS A 30 -1.27 6.64 11.50
CA LYS A 30 -2.34 5.81 10.97
C LYS A 30 -2.88 6.36 9.64
N ASP A 31 -3.12 7.66 9.54
CA ASP A 31 -3.65 8.27 8.32
C ASP A 31 -2.61 8.32 7.21
N SER A 32 -1.34 8.56 7.55
CA SER A 32 -0.24 8.52 6.57
C SER A 32 -0.09 7.12 5.94
N LEU A 33 -0.28 6.06 6.72
CA LEU A 33 -0.31 4.69 6.19
C LEU A 33 -1.53 4.43 5.28
N LYS A 34 -2.69 5.01 5.60
CA LYS A 34 -3.87 4.93 4.73
C LYS A 34 -3.65 5.68 3.41
N VAL A 35 -3.03 6.86 3.43
CA VAL A 35 -2.63 7.61 2.22
C VAL A 35 -1.77 6.74 1.32
N LEU A 36 -0.73 6.11 1.87
CA LEU A 36 0.16 5.24 1.12
C LEU A 36 -0.56 4.03 0.55
N ARG A 37 -1.56 3.49 1.26
CA ARG A 37 -2.42 2.41 0.77
C ARG A 37 -3.40 2.86 -0.31
N GLY A 38 -3.87 4.10 -0.27
CA GLY A 38 -4.65 4.73 -1.33
C GLY A 38 -3.84 4.88 -2.62
N ALA A 39 -2.55 5.23 -2.51
CA ALA A 39 -1.63 5.31 -3.65
C ALA A 39 -1.15 3.94 -4.14
N ARG A 40 -0.89 3.00 -3.22
CA ARG A 40 -0.44 1.63 -3.51
C ARG A 40 -1.10 0.65 -2.55
N SER A 41 -2.07 -0.12 -3.05
CA SER A 41 -2.83 -1.09 -2.26
C SER A 41 -1.97 -2.19 -1.59
N ILE A 42 -0.74 -2.41 -2.07
CA ILE A 42 0.24 -3.37 -1.51
C ILE A 42 1.10 -2.79 -0.36
N ALA A 43 0.95 -1.50 -0.01
CA ALA A 43 1.75 -0.87 1.03
C ALA A 43 1.39 -1.43 2.42
N ASN A 44 2.28 -2.28 2.95
CA ASN A 44 2.12 -2.86 4.27
C ASN A 44 3.46 -2.89 5.01
N PRO A 45 3.76 -1.88 5.87
CA PRO A 45 4.93 -1.93 6.70
C PRO A 45 4.82 -3.08 7.70
N ASN A 46 5.93 -3.75 8.00
CA ASN A 46 5.98 -4.82 8.99
C ASN A 46 5.65 -4.26 10.40
N CYS A 47 5.22 -5.11 11.33
CA CYS A 47 4.81 -4.66 12.67
C CYS A 47 5.90 -3.85 13.41
N GLY A 48 7.18 -4.20 13.23
CA GLY A 48 8.31 -3.45 13.81
C GLY A 48 8.40 -2.01 13.29
N PHE A 49 8.21 -1.79 11.99
CA PHE A 49 8.21 -0.45 11.40
C PHE A 49 6.98 0.36 11.79
N GLN A 50 5.83 -0.28 11.96
CA GLN A 50 4.63 0.40 12.47
C GLN A 50 4.86 0.91 13.90
N LYS A 51 5.49 0.10 14.77
CA LYS A 51 5.87 0.52 16.12
C LYS A 51 6.86 1.69 16.09
N GLN A 52 7.87 1.63 15.22
CA GLN A 52 8.84 2.73 15.05
C GLN A 52 8.18 4.02 14.55
N LEU A 53 7.23 3.94 13.62
CA LEU A 53 6.47 5.11 13.15
C LEU A 53 5.58 5.69 14.26
N HIS A 54 4.97 4.84 15.08
CA HIS A 54 4.18 5.30 16.21
C HIS A 54 5.07 5.96 17.27
N GLN A 55 6.27 5.42 17.54
CA GLN A 55 7.24 6.06 18.42
C GLN A 55 7.71 7.41 17.86
N PHE A 56 7.95 7.49 16.54
CA PHE A 56 8.28 8.73 15.85
C PHE A 56 7.18 9.80 16.01
N GLU A 57 5.92 9.40 15.91
CA GLU A 57 4.75 10.27 16.10
C GLU A 57 4.75 10.99 17.46
N PHE A 58 5.07 10.29 18.55
CA PHE A 58 5.07 10.90 19.88
C PHE A 58 6.37 11.61 20.26
N GLN A 59 7.52 11.09 19.83
CA GLN A 59 8.81 11.55 20.36
C GLN A 59 9.50 12.58 19.46
N ARG A 60 9.23 12.57 18.15
CA ARG A 60 10.06 13.29 17.16
C ARG A 60 9.25 14.12 16.17
N LEU A 61 7.99 13.78 15.93
CA LEU A 61 7.20 14.40 14.88
C LEU A 61 7.03 15.91 15.04
N THR A 62 6.73 16.37 16.26
CA THR A 62 6.55 17.81 16.54
C THR A 62 7.82 18.59 16.22
N GLU A 63 8.98 18.05 16.60
CA GLU A 63 10.27 18.67 16.35
C GLU A 63 10.62 18.65 14.85
N GLU A 64 10.40 17.54 14.15
CA GLU A 64 10.66 17.48 12.71
C GLU A 64 9.73 18.42 11.92
N ARG A 65 8.46 18.58 12.33
CA ARG A 65 7.54 19.56 11.74
C ARG A 65 8.07 20.99 11.90
N ARG A 66 8.53 21.34 13.10
CA ARG A 66 9.13 22.66 13.37
C ARG A 66 10.37 22.87 12.51
N ARG A 67 11.30 21.92 12.55
CA ARG A 67 12.55 21.95 11.79
C ARG A 67 12.32 22.11 10.28
N LEU A 68 11.36 21.41 9.70
CA LEU A 68 11.05 21.52 8.26
C LEU A 68 10.47 22.89 7.91
N ARG A 69 9.61 23.46 8.75
CA ARG A 69 9.04 24.80 8.55
C ARG A 69 10.10 25.89 8.66
N GLU A 70 11.02 25.77 9.61
CA GLU A 70 12.14 26.69 9.77
C GLU A 70 13.14 26.60 8.61
N ARG A 71 13.43 25.38 8.13
CA ARG A 71 14.40 25.16 7.05
C ARG A 71 13.87 25.53 5.67
N TYR A 72 12.56 25.39 5.43
CA TYR A 72 11.92 25.64 4.15
C TYR A 72 10.71 26.60 4.27
N PRO A 73 10.90 27.85 4.71
CA PRO A 73 9.80 28.78 4.99
C PRO A 73 9.03 29.21 3.73
N LYS A 74 9.65 29.08 2.55
CA LYS A 74 9.03 29.40 1.25
C LYS A 74 8.23 28.23 0.67
N GLN A 75 8.34 27.03 1.24
CA GLN A 75 7.64 25.85 0.73
C GLN A 75 6.24 25.77 1.32
N SER A 76 5.23 25.75 0.46
CA SER A 76 3.84 25.57 0.89
C SER A 76 3.49 24.10 0.97
N PHE A 77 3.49 23.54 2.18
CA PHE A 77 3.05 22.16 2.44
C PHE A 77 1.53 21.95 2.28
N GLN A 78 0.76 23.03 2.01
CA GLN A 78 -0.69 22.94 1.81
C GLN A 78 -1.06 22.11 0.57
N VAL A 79 -0.22 22.13 -0.47
CA VAL A 79 -0.43 21.33 -1.68
C VAL A 79 -0.31 19.85 -1.35
N ASP A 80 0.75 19.45 -0.64
CA ASP A 80 0.98 18.09 -0.18
C ASP A 80 -0.17 17.60 0.70
N GLU A 81 -0.64 18.45 1.62
CA GLU A 81 -1.78 18.12 2.48
C GLU A 81 -3.07 17.89 1.68
N LYS A 82 -3.34 18.69 0.66
CA LYS A 82 -4.51 18.51 -0.22
C LYS A 82 -4.44 17.19 -0.99
N GLU A 83 -3.28 16.86 -1.55
CA GLU A 83 -3.08 15.58 -2.26
C GLU A 83 -3.25 14.38 -1.32
N CYS A 84 -2.71 14.46 -0.10
CA CYS A 84 -2.87 13.40 0.89
C CYS A 84 -4.34 13.20 1.28
N ARG A 85 -5.10 14.30 1.45
CA ARG A 85 -6.54 14.21 1.72
C ARG A 85 -7.31 13.53 0.58
N LYS A 86 -6.97 13.80 -0.68
CA LYS A 86 -7.58 13.09 -1.83
C LYS A 86 -7.30 11.59 -1.78
N LEU A 87 -6.05 11.21 -1.51
CA LEU A 87 -5.65 9.80 -1.41
C LEU A 87 -6.33 9.07 -0.23
N LEU A 88 -6.59 9.76 0.88
CA LEU A 88 -7.40 9.23 1.99
C LEU A 88 -8.83 8.91 1.55
N VAL A 89 -9.46 9.81 0.78
CA VAL A 89 -10.81 9.58 0.25
C VAL A 89 -10.84 8.34 -0.64
N ILE A 90 -9.85 8.19 -1.54
CA ILE A 90 -9.71 7.01 -2.41
C ILE A 90 -9.53 5.73 -1.57
N TYR A 91 -8.69 5.79 -0.54
CA TYR A 91 -8.52 4.66 0.38
C TYR A 91 -9.86 4.26 1.02
N HIS A 92 -10.60 5.21 1.59
CA HIS A 92 -11.89 4.92 2.22
C HIS A 92 -12.94 4.39 1.25
N ALA A 93 -12.99 4.89 0.02
CA ALA A 93 -13.88 4.39 -1.02
C ALA A 93 -13.56 2.93 -1.40
N THR A 94 -12.27 2.62 -1.58
CA THR A 94 -11.81 1.28 -1.97
C THR A 94 -11.86 0.26 -0.84
N THR A 95 -11.74 0.67 0.42
CA THR A 95 -11.95 -0.23 1.56
C THR A 95 -13.42 -0.57 1.74
N LYS A 96 -14.32 0.41 1.62
CA LYS A 96 -15.77 0.17 1.69
C LYS A 96 -16.25 -0.74 0.55
N SER A 97 -15.70 -0.60 -0.66
CA SER A 97 -16.04 -1.49 -1.77
C SER A 97 -15.53 -2.92 -1.59
N LYS A 98 -14.44 -3.13 -0.84
CA LYS A 98 -13.94 -4.48 -0.47
C LYS A 98 -14.80 -5.14 0.60
N GLU A 99 -15.31 -4.38 1.56
CA GLU A 99 -16.28 -4.88 2.56
C GLU A 99 -17.67 -5.15 1.93
N ALA A 100 -18.04 -4.40 0.88
CA ALA A 100 -19.29 -4.61 0.14
C ALA A 100 -19.32 -5.94 -0.66
N CYS A 101 -18.20 -6.65 -0.80
CA CYS A 101 -18.23 -8.08 -1.17
C CYS A 101 -18.50 -8.94 0.08
N GLY A 102 -19.65 -8.73 0.71
CA GLY A 102 -20.16 -9.49 1.86
C GLY A 102 -20.56 -10.92 1.50
N GLY A 103 -19.66 -11.70 0.90
CA GLY A 103 -19.79 -13.16 0.81
C GLY A 103 -20.66 -13.72 -0.33
N ILE A 104 -21.18 -12.90 -1.25
CA ILE A 104 -22.04 -13.41 -2.34
C ILE A 104 -21.20 -14.06 -3.48
N CYS A 105 -19.89 -13.85 -3.52
CA CYS A 105 -18.98 -14.50 -4.48
C CYS A 105 -18.76 -16.01 -4.24
N ARG A 106 -19.50 -16.67 -3.33
CA ARG A 106 -19.56 -18.14 -3.26
C ARG A 106 -20.61 -18.78 -4.19
N ARG A 107 -21.42 -18.00 -4.93
CA ARG A 107 -22.48 -18.56 -5.80
C ARG A 107 -22.08 -18.83 -7.25
N TYR A 108 -20.95 -18.34 -7.71
CA TYR A 108 -20.42 -18.73 -9.01
C TYR A 108 -19.14 -19.50 -8.75
N GLY A 109 -19.23 -20.83 -8.90
CA GLY A 109 -18.05 -21.70 -8.90
C GLY A 109 -17.02 -21.21 -9.92
N PRO A 110 -15.75 -21.63 -9.79
CA PRO A 110 -14.71 -21.26 -10.74
C PRO A 110 -15.22 -21.53 -12.18
N PRO A 111 -14.98 -20.62 -13.14
CA PRO A 111 -15.31 -20.88 -14.53
C PRO A 111 -14.65 -22.20 -14.95
N PRO A 112 -15.31 -23.03 -15.78
CA PRO A 112 -14.79 -24.34 -16.12
C PRO A 112 -13.41 -24.19 -16.74
N SER A 113 -12.41 -24.77 -16.08
CA SER A 113 -11.04 -24.85 -16.59
C SER A 113 -11.07 -25.47 -17.99
N PRO A 114 -10.40 -24.88 -19.00
CA PRO A 114 -10.30 -25.51 -20.31
C PRO A 114 -9.61 -26.87 -20.13
N LYS A 115 -10.31 -27.94 -20.53
CA LYS A 115 -9.78 -29.31 -20.49
C LYS A 115 -8.43 -29.33 -21.20
N ARG A 116 -7.35 -29.60 -20.46
CA ARG A 116 -6.04 -29.93 -21.05
C ARG A 116 -6.28 -31.12 -21.98
N ARG A 117 -6.18 -30.92 -23.31
CA ARG A 117 -6.13 -32.05 -24.25
C ARG A 117 -4.92 -32.89 -23.88
N SER A 118 -5.15 -34.19 -23.67
CA SER A 118 -4.08 -35.17 -23.51
C SER A 118 -3.15 -35.13 -24.73
N PRO A 119 -1.83 -35.31 -24.56
CA PRO A 119 -0.96 -35.48 -25.70
C PRO A 119 -1.33 -36.79 -26.40
N HIS A 120 -1.67 -36.67 -27.68
CA HIS A 120 -1.81 -37.80 -28.59
C HIS A 120 -0.45 -38.53 -28.64
N ARG A 121 -0.38 -39.79 -28.22
CA ARG A 121 0.77 -40.64 -28.50
C ARG A 121 0.62 -41.13 -29.94
N ASP A 122 1.40 -40.55 -30.84
CA ASP A 122 1.56 -41.11 -32.17
C ASP A 122 2.29 -42.45 -32.08
N ASN A 123 1.64 -43.48 -32.61
CA ASN A 123 2.14 -44.83 -32.72
C ASN A 123 3.00 -44.93 -34.00
N PRO A 124 4.30 -45.26 -33.93
CA PRO A 124 5.07 -45.51 -35.14
C PRO A 124 4.70 -46.89 -35.72
N ARG A 125 4.32 -46.85 -36.99
CA ARG A 125 3.96 -47.98 -37.84
C ARG A 125 5.19 -48.85 -38.13
N SER A 126 4.97 -50.15 -38.11
CA SER A 126 5.84 -51.24 -38.53
C SER A 126 6.46 -51.05 -39.92
N SER A 127 7.73 -51.47 -40.06
CA SER A 127 8.31 -52.08 -41.27
C SER A 127 9.40 -53.05 -40.83
#